data_AF-A0AAD7SHI7-F1
#
_entry.id   AF-A0AAD7SHI7-F1
#
_cell.length_a   1.000
_cell.length_b   1.000
_cell.length_c   1.000
_cell.angle_alpha   90.00
_cell.angle_beta   90.00
_cell.angle_gamma   90.00
#
_symmetry.space_group_name_H-M   'P 1'
#
loop_
_entity.id
_entity.type
_entity.pdbx_description
1 polymer ?
#
loop_
_entity_poly.entity_id
_entity_poly.type
_entity_poly.pdbx_seq_one_letter_code
_entity_poly.pdbx_strand_id
1 'polypeptide(L)'
;MKRQPNLGIRKPEALSEARAAGFNPTVVMGWCKKYQDMIETLGLENVPDHIWNCDETGLQDHFLSTRVVAEVGSPCFEVTGGEKGETTTCLASHNAAGWYGPTMVIFKGKRMKVEWLLGSPQNTAVKISDNGWINSELFVEWGKLFLQKLPKDDP
;
A
#
# COMPACT_ATOMS: atom_id res chain seq x y z
N MET A 1 -38.52 -1.28 3.76
CA MET A 1 -37.85 -0.13 4.41
C MET A 1 -38.82 0.99 4.84
N LYS A 2 -40.00 1.15 4.24
CA LYS A 2 -41.00 2.19 4.63
C LYS A 2 -41.48 2.17 6.10
N ARG A 3 -41.23 1.10 6.88
CA ARG A 3 -41.62 0.99 8.31
C ARG A 3 -40.53 1.42 9.30
N GLN A 4 -39.26 1.44 8.91
CA GLN A 4 -38.12 1.76 9.78
C GLN A 4 -37.11 2.59 8.98
N PRO A 5 -37.23 3.94 8.99
CA PRO A 5 -36.38 4.81 8.18
C PRO A 5 -34.89 4.78 8.58
N ASN A 6 -34.57 4.29 9.78
CA ASN A 6 -33.20 4.22 10.29
C ASN A 6 -32.44 2.95 9.88
N LEU A 7 -33.06 2.03 9.14
CA LEU A 7 -32.42 0.79 8.68
C LEU A 7 -32.21 0.83 7.17
N GLY A 8 -30.97 0.65 6.74
CA GLY A 8 -30.56 0.55 5.33
C GLY A 8 -30.13 -0.88 4.99
N ILE A 9 -30.40 -1.32 3.75
CA ILE A 9 -29.83 -2.56 3.21
C ILE A 9 -28.42 -2.21 2.77
N ARG A 10 -27.43 -2.92 3.31
CA ARG A 10 -26.02 -2.76 2.94
C ARG A 10 -25.47 -4.11 2.49
N LYS A 11 -24.59 -4.08 1.49
CA LYS A 11 -23.77 -5.23 1.13
C LYS A 11 -22.63 -5.30 2.15
N PRO A 12 -22.42 -6.43 2.85
CA PRO A 12 -21.30 -6.58 3.77
C PRO A 12 -19.98 -6.58 2.99
N GLU A 13 -18.97 -5.95 3.57
CA GLU A 13 -17.60 -6.04 3.08
C GLU A 13 -16.98 -7.37 3.54
N ALA A 14 -16.19 -7.99 2.67
CA ALA A 14 -15.50 -9.23 3.04
C ALA A 14 -14.39 -8.90 4.06
N LEU A 15 -14.58 -9.35 5.30
CA LEU A 15 -13.63 -9.18 6.39
C LEU A 15 -13.06 -10.54 6.78
N SER A 16 -11.73 -10.68 6.86
CA SER A 16 -11.13 -11.91 7.37
C SER A 16 -11.39 -12.07 8.87
N GLU A 17 -11.48 -13.32 9.32
CA GLU A 17 -11.70 -13.63 10.74
C GLU A 17 -10.64 -12.99 11.64
N ALA A 18 -9.38 -13.03 11.24
CA ALA A 18 -8.28 -12.40 11.98
C ALA A 18 -8.47 -10.88 12.11
N ARG A 19 -8.93 -10.20 11.06
CA ARG A 19 -9.23 -8.76 11.12
C ARG A 19 -10.45 -8.48 12.01
N ALA A 20 -11.49 -9.31 11.93
CA ALA A 20 -12.66 -9.20 12.80
C ALA A 20 -12.29 -9.38 14.27
N ALA A 21 -11.46 -10.38 14.58
CA ALA A 21 -10.95 -10.62 15.93
C ALA A 21 -10.04 -9.49 16.41
N GLY A 22 -9.22 -8.90 15.53
CA GLY A 22 -8.34 -7.77 15.88
C GLY A 22 -9.09 -6.45 16.07
N PHE A 23 -10.22 -6.26 15.39
CA PHE A 23 -10.99 -5.01 15.41
C PHE A 23 -12.02 -4.96 16.55
N ASN A 24 -11.57 -5.27 17.78
CA ASN A 24 -12.36 -5.10 19.00
C ASN A 24 -11.73 -4.04 19.93
N PRO A 25 -12.54 -3.35 20.77
CA PRO A 25 -12.04 -2.27 21.60
C PRO A 25 -10.86 -2.65 22.49
N THR A 26 -10.87 -3.85 23.08
CA THR A 26 -9.81 -4.30 23.98
C THR A 26 -8.47 -4.45 23.26
N VAL A 27 -8.48 -5.08 22.08
CA VAL A 27 -7.26 -5.29 21.29
C VAL A 27 -6.74 -3.96 20.74
N VAL A 28 -7.63 -3.11 20.21
CA VAL A 28 -7.26 -1.79 19.69
C VAL A 28 -6.71 -0.89 20.79
N MET A 29 -7.39 -0.79 21.94
CA MET A 29 -6.89 0.00 23.08
C MET A 29 -5.57 -0.55 23.62
N GLY A 30 -5.42 -1.87 23.68
CA GLY A 30 -4.16 -2.51 24.07
C GLY A 30 -3.01 -2.19 23.13
N TRP A 31 -3.26 -2.13 21.82
CA TRP A 31 -2.28 -1.69 20.84
C TRP A 31 -1.94 -0.20 20.99
N CYS A 32 -2.96 0.68 21.08
CA CYS A 32 -2.75 2.12 21.25
C CYS A 32 -1.93 2.43 22.51
N LYS A 33 -2.21 1.74 23.61
CA LYS A 33 -1.43 1.90 24.85
C LYS A 33 0.04 1.50 24.64
N LYS A 34 0.31 0.35 24.04
CA LYS A 34 1.69 -0.07 23.75
C LYS A 34 2.43 0.90 22.83
N TYR A 35 1.73 1.42 21.82
CA TYR A 35 2.27 2.42 20.92
C TYR A 35 2.62 3.70 21.68
N GLN A 36 1.71 4.19 22.52
CA GLN A 36 1.95 5.36 23.37
C GLN A 36 3.13 5.14 24.32
N ASP A 37 3.14 4.04 25.07
CA ASP A 37 4.24 3.70 25.99
C ASP A 37 5.61 3.68 25.26
N MET A 38 5.65 3.16 24.02
CA MET A 38 6.86 3.14 23.19
C MET A 38 7.29 4.54 22.74
N ILE A 39 6.34 5.38 22.30
CA ILE A 39 6.61 6.76 21.88
C ILE A 39 7.16 7.59 23.05
N GLU A 40 6.55 7.46 24.24
CA GLU A 40 6.98 8.13 25.47
C GLU A 40 8.38 7.65 25.89
N THR A 41 8.61 6.33 25.91
CA THR A 41 9.90 5.73 26.30
C THR A 41 11.06 6.16 25.40
N LEU A 42 10.81 6.31 24.10
CA LEU A 42 11.80 6.73 23.12
C LEU A 42 11.88 8.26 22.96
N GLY A 43 11.03 9.04 23.65
CA GLY A 43 11.00 10.49 23.56
C GLY A 43 10.58 11.03 22.18
N LEU A 44 9.75 10.28 21.44
CA LEU A 44 9.36 10.59 20.06
C LEU A 44 8.12 11.48 19.94
N GLU A 45 7.53 11.90 21.06
CA GLU A 45 6.25 12.64 21.10
C GLU A 45 6.23 13.89 20.21
N ASN A 46 7.36 14.58 20.09
CA ASN A 46 7.48 15.84 19.35
C ASN A 46 8.48 15.75 18.18
N VAL A 47 8.79 14.52 17.72
CA VAL A 47 9.81 14.28 16.68
C VAL A 47 9.19 13.45 15.53
N PRO A 48 8.21 14.01 14.79
CA PRO A 48 7.43 13.26 13.80
C PRO A 48 8.26 12.79 12.59
N ASP A 49 9.39 13.42 12.34
CA ASP A 49 10.34 13.07 11.28
C ASP A 49 11.10 11.77 11.55
N HIS A 50 11.11 11.28 12.81
CA HIS A 50 11.72 10.01 13.21
C HIS A 50 10.75 8.82 13.14
N ILE A 51 9.45 9.07 12.97
CA ILE A 51 8.44 8.02 12.90
C ILE A 51 8.15 7.71 11.44
N TRP A 52 8.69 6.59 10.95
CA TRP A 52 8.52 6.14 9.58
C TRP A 52 7.58 4.94 9.50
N ASN A 53 6.74 4.93 8.46
CA ASN A 53 6.00 3.76 8.03
C ASN A 53 6.36 3.43 6.59
N CYS A 54 6.32 2.15 6.24
CA CYS A 54 6.42 1.69 4.87
C CYS A 54 5.30 0.69 4.58
N ASP A 55 4.77 0.72 3.36
CA ASP A 55 3.74 -0.23 2.95
C ASP A 55 3.85 -0.58 1.47
N GLU A 56 3.36 -1.76 1.13
CA GLU A 56 3.33 -2.31 -0.23
C GLU A 56 1.97 -2.04 -0.88
N THR A 57 1.99 -1.57 -2.13
CA THR A 57 0.81 -1.49 -2.96
C THR A 57 1.02 -2.17 -4.31
N GLY A 58 0.03 -2.95 -4.74
CA GLY A 58 0.01 -3.56 -6.08
C GLY A 58 -0.69 -2.63 -7.05
N LEU A 59 0.05 -2.17 -8.07
CA LEU A 59 -0.49 -1.42 -9.20
C LEU A 59 -0.85 -2.42 -10.29
N GLN A 60 -2.12 -2.49 -10.66
CA GLN A 60 -2.57 -3.38 -11.72
C GLN A 60 -2.87 -2.58 -12.98
N ASP A 61 -2.34 -3.02 -14.11
CA ASP A 61 -2.62 -2.44 -15.43
C ASP A 61 -3.95 -2.98 -16.01
N HIS A 62 -5.00 -2.98 -15.18
CA HIS A 62 -6.35 -3.36 -15.62
C HIS A 62 -7.11 -2.12 -16.10
N PHE A 63 -7.64 -2.18 -17.31
CA PHE A 63 -8.69 -1.28 -17.75
C PHE A 63 -9.95 -1.54 -16.91
N LEU A 64 -10.26 -0.65 -15.98
CA LEU A 64 -11.54 -0.66 -15.28
C LEU A 64 -12.62 -0.24 -16.28
N SER A 65 -13.62 -1.10 -16.46
CA SER A 65 -14.75 -0.78 -17.33
C SER A 65 -15.41 0.52 -16.89
N THR A 66 -15.68 1.38 -17.85
CA THR A 66 -16.36 2.65 -17.56
C THR A 66 -17.85 2.41 -17.31
N ARG A 67 -18.51 3.35 -16.61
CA ARG A 67 -19.97 3.26 -16.44
C ARG A 67 -20.64 3.40 -17.81
N VAL A 68 -21.48 2.44 -18.14
CA VAL A 68 -22.25 2.38 -19.39
C VAL A 68 -23.73 2.59 -19.08
N VAL A 69 -24.44 3.30 -19.96
CA VAL A 69 -25.90 3.43 -19.92
C VAL A 69 -26.49 2.39 -20.87
N ALA A 70 -27.29 1.47 -20.33
CA ALA A 70 -27.96 0.41 -21.08
C ALA A 70 -29.40 0.25 -20.63
N GLU A 71 -30.22 -0.39 -21.46
CA GLU A 71 -31.62 -0.70 -21.17
C GLU A 71 -31.73 -1.69 -19.99
N VAL A 72 -32.74 -1.50 -19.15
CA VAL A 72 -32.97 -2.34 -17.96
C VAL A 72 -33.26 -3.78 -18.40
N GLY A 73 -32.40 -4.71 -18.00
CA GLY A 73 -32.51 -6.13 -18.34
C GLY A 73 -31.69 -6.56 -19.56
N SER A 74 -31.03 -5.63 -20.25
CA SER A 74 -30.19 -5.94 -21.40
C SER A 74 -28.75 -6.28 -20.97
N PRO A 75 -28.12 -7.29 -21.58
CA PRO A 75 -26.71 -7.60 -21.32
C PRO A 75 -25.81 -6.44 -21.79
N CYS A 76 -24.81 -6.10 -20.98
CA CYS A 76 -23.78 -5.15 -21.36
C CYS A 76 -22.40 -5.76 -21.09
N PHE A 77 -21.55 -5.80 -22.11
CA PHE A 77 -20.23 -6.43 -22.05
C PHE A 77 -19.18 -5.47 -22.60
N GLU A 78 -18.06 -5.36 -21.90
CA GLU A 78 -16.86 -4.69 -22.39
C GLU A 78 -15.79 -5.77 -22.62
N VAL A 79 -15.23 -5.80 -23.83
CA VAL A 79 -14.14 -6.73 -24.16
C VAL A 79 -12.84 -6.08 -23.71
N THR A 80 -12.24 -6.59 -22.65
CA THR A 80 -10.93 -6.14 -22.18
C THR A 80 -9.81 -6.97 -22.82
N GLY A 81 -8.75 -6.30 -23.25
CA GLY A 81 -7.56 -6.97 -23.78
C GLY A 81 -6.67 -7.47 -22.65
N GLY A 82 -6.70 -8.78 -22.37
CA GLY A 82 -5.84 -9.45 -21.39
C GLY A 82 -6.58 -9.87 -20.12
N GLU A 83 -6.72 -11.18 -19.92
CA GLU A 83 -7.54 -11.76 -18.84
C GLU A 83 -7.01 -11.47 -17.43
N LYS A 84 -5.74 -11.07 -17.29
CA LYS A 84 -5.12 -10.56 -16.07
C LYS A 84 -4.06 -9.50 -16.43
N GLY A 85 -4.27 -8.25 -16.06
CA GLY A 85 -3.26 -7.21 -16.10
C GLY A 85 -2.01 -7.63 -15.32
N GLU A 86 -0.86 -7.12 -15.71
CA GLU A 86 0.37 -7.37 -14.97
C GLU A 86 0.37 -6.51 -13.69
N THR A 87 0.61 -7.14 -12.55
CA THR A 87 0.79 -6.42 -11.29
C THR A 87 2.22 -5.93 -11.18
N THR A 88 2.39 -4.64 -10.99
CA THR A 88 3.64 -4.00 -10.58
C THR A 88 3.55 -3.69 -9.09
N THR A 89 4.47 -4.19 -8.29
CA THR A 89 4.50 -3.87 -6.85
C THR A 89 5.27 -2.56 -6.62
N CYS A 90 4.74 -1.69 -5.78
CA CYS A 90 5.40 -0.50 -5.29
C CYS A 90 5.53 -0.57 -3.76
N LEU A 91 6.76 -0.44 -3.25
CA LEU A 91 7.04 -0.24 -1.83
C LEU A 91 7.42 1.21 -1.61
N ALA A 92 6.67 1.90 -0.77
CA ALA A 92 6.90 3.30 -0.45
C ALA A 92 6.98 3.49 1.07
N SER A 93 7.70 4.53 1.50
CA SER A 93 7.75 4.94 2.90
C SER A 93 7.54 6.43 3.06
N HIS A 94 6.92 6.78 4.19
CA HIS A 94 6.65 8.15 4.59
C HIS A 94 6.88 8.30 6.09
N ASN A 95 7.28 9.48 6.53
CA ASN A 95 7.31 9.81 7.95
C ASN A 95 6.09 10.63 8.37
N ALA A 96 5.88 10.75 9.68
CA ALA A 96 4.77 11.51 10.24
C ALA A 96 4.88 13.02 9.99
N ALA A 97 6.07 13.52 9.61
CA ALA A 97 6.27 14.90 9.16
C ALA A 97 5.90 15.15 7.68
N GLY A 98 5.52 14.11 6.93
CA GLY A 98 5.07 14.22 5.53
C GLY A 98 6.20 14.09 4.49
N TRP A 99 7.41 13.74 4.89
CA TRP A 99 8.49 13.41 3.97
C TRP A 99 8.35 11.97 3.47
N TYR A 100 8.88 11.72 2.27
CA TYR A 100 8.88 10.40 1.65
C TYR A 100 10.31 9.87 1.52
N GLY A 101 10.46 8.56 1.70
CA GLY A 101 11.72 7.84 1.58
C GLY A 101 11.90 7.28 0.17
N PRO A 102 12.92 6.44 -0.06
CA PRO A 102 13.09 5.77 -1.34
C PRO A 102 11.88 4.90 -1.68
N THR A 103 11.38 5.06 -2.90
CA THR A 103 10.35 4.22 -3.49
C THR A 103 11.00 3.07 -4.24
N MET A 104 10.55 1.84 -4.04
CA MET A 104 10.97 0.69 -4.84
C MET A 104 9.82 0.21 -5.72
N VAL A 105 10.03 0.20 -7.03
CA VAL A 105 9.08 -0.31 -8.02
C VAL A 105 9.59 -1.64 -8.55
N ILE A 106 8.78 -2.68 -8.45
CA ILE A 106 9.13 -4.06 -8.81
C ILE A 106 8.27 -4.48 -10.00
N PHE A 107 8.91 -4.61 -11.15
CA PHE A 107 8.26 -5.11 -12.35
C PHE A 107 8.39 -6.63 -12.43
N LYS A 108 7.37 -7.26 -13.01
CA LYS A 108 7.46 -8.67 -13.39
C LYS A 108 8.44 -8.81 -14.56
N GLY A 109 9.48 -9.62 -14.41
CA GLY A 109 10.41 -9.87 -15.51
C GLY A 109 11.68 -10.59 -15.11
N LYS A 110 12.40 -11.06 -16.13
CA LYS A 110 13.70 -11.75 -15.99
C LYS A 110 14.90 -10.88 -16.32
N ARG A 111 14.67 -9.72 -16.95
CA ARG A 111 15.72 -8.79 -17.38
C ARG A 111 15.25 -7.36 -17.14
N MET A 112 16.12 -6.58 -16.54
CA MET A 112 15.91 -5.16 -16.28
C MET A 112 16.10 -4.37 -17.58
N LYS A 113 15.21 -3.40 -17.83
CA LYS A 113 15.31 -2.45 -18.95
C LYS A 113 15.59 -1.05 -18.40
N VAL A 114 16.63 -0.39 -18.90
CA VAL A 114 17.04 0.93 -18.40
C VAL A 114 15.93 1.96 -18.56
N GLU A 115 15.11 1.79 -19.59
CA GLU A 115 13.96 2.62 -19.93
C GLU A 115 12.89 2.67 -18.82
N TRP A 116 12.84 1.67 -17.92
CA TRP A 116 11.88 1.67 -16.80
C TRP A 116 12.20 2.69 -15.70
N LEU A 117 13.41 3.25 -15.71
CA LEU A 117 13.78 4.37 -14.84
C LEU A 117 13.49 5.74 -15.48
N LEU A 118 13.09 5.77 -16.76
CA LEU A 118 12.89 7.02 -17.47
C LEU A 118 11.68 7.77 -16.89
N GLY A 119 11.92 8.98 -16.38
CA GLY A 119 10.87 9.81 -15.79
C GLY A 119 10.42 9.36 -14.38
N SER A 120 11.11 8.40 -13.76
CA SER A 120 10.80 8.01 -12.38
C SER A 120 11.11 9.17 -11.41
N PRO A 121 10.32 9.33 -10.33
CA PRO A 121 10.64 10.28 -9.28
C PRO A 121 12.06 10.12 -8.71
N GLN A 122 12.58 11.19 -8.12
CA GLN A 122 13.86 11.11 -7.43
C GLN A 122 13.76 10.12 -6.26
N ASN A 123 14.85 9.37 -6.02
CA ASN A 123 14.91 8.28 -5.02
C ASN A 123 14.04 7.04 -5.37
N THR A 124 13.64 6.86 -6.63
CA THR A 124 13.04 5.59 -7.08
C THR A 124 14.12 4.56 -7.45
N ALA A 125 14.01 3.37 -6.90
CA ALA A 125 14.75 2.19 -7.31
C ALA A 125 13.83 1.25 -8.08
N VAL A 126 14.21 0.87 -9.30
CA VAL A 126 13.47 -0.11 -10.07
C VAL A 126 14.13 -1.47 -9.97
N LYS A 127 13.31 -2.49 -9.69
CA LYS A 127 13.71 -3.87 -9.47
C LYS A 127 12.80 -4.80 -10.26
N ILE A 128 13.22 -6.07 -10.31
CA ILE A 128 12.50 -7.12 -11.02
C ILE A 128 12.31 -8.33 -10.11
N SER A 129 11.20 -9.02 -10.29
CA SER A 129 11.00 -10.37 -9.78
C SER A 129 10.22 -11.20 -10.81
N ASP A 130 10.31 -12.53 -10.71
CA ASP A 130 9.67 -13.43 -11.69
C ASP A 130 8.15 -13.27 -11.77
N ASN A 131 7.52 -12.86 -10.66
CA ASN A 131 6.08 -12.68 -10.55
C ASN A 131 5.65 -11.20 -10.41
N GLY A 132 6.58 -10.26 -10.23
CA GLY A 132 6.32 -8.84 -9.99
C GLY A 132 6.09 -8.48 -8.52
N TRP A 133 6.19 -9.45 -7.61
CA TRP A 133 5.95 -9.27 -6.18
C TRP A 133 7.26 -9.01 -5.45
N ILE A 134 7.17 -8.35 -4.30
CA ILE A 134 8.31 -8.23 -3.40
C ILE A 134 8.65 -9.57 -2.73
N ASN A 135 9.92 -9.77 -2.43
CA ASN A 135 10.42 -10.87 -1.64
C ASN A 135 11.37 -10.35 -0.55
N SER A 136 11.80 -11.23 0.36
CA SER A 136 12.65 -10.84 1.49
C SER A 136 13.97 -10.19 1.06
N GLU A 137 14.57 -10.63 -0.04
CA GLU A 137 15.83 -10.08 -0.53
C GLU A 137 15.67 -8.65 -1.05
N LEU A 138 14.61 -8.40 -1.84
CA LEU A 138 14.24 -7.09 -2.34
C LEU A 138 13.89 -6.14 -1.19
N PHE A 139 13.18 -6.62 -0.17
CA PHE A 139 12.86 -5.83 1.02
C PHE A 139 14.12 -5.43 1.81
N VAL A 140 15.08 -6.34 1.98
CA VAL A 140 16.37 -6.02 2.62
C VAL A 140 17.17 -5.03 1.78
N GLU A 141 17.16 -5.17 0.45
CA GLU A 141 17.81 -4.20 -0.43
C GLU A 141 17.18 -2.81 -0.30
N TRP A 142 15.84 -2.73 -0.28
CA TRP A 142 15.13 -1.49 0.00
C TRP A 142 15.54 -0.91 1.36
N GLY A 143 15.61 -1.74 2.41
CA GLY A 143 16.03 -1.30 3.75
C GLY A 143 17.42 -0.67 3.78
N LYS A 144 18.37 -1.19 2.99
CA LYS A 144 19.70 -0.58 2.84
C LYS A 144 19.64 0.78 2.16
N LEU A 145 18.81 0.93 1.12
CA LEU A 145 18.58 2.22 0.46
C LEU A 145 17.93 3.22 1.41
N PHE A 146 16.97 2.74 2.22
CA PHE A 146 16.27 3.54 3.22
C PHE A 146 17.25 4.09 4.27
N LEU A 147 18.09 3.24 4.86
CA LEU A 147 19.09 3.65 5.85
C LEU A 147 20.09 4.68 5.31
N GLN A 148 20.48 4.57 4.03
CA GLN A 148 21.37 5.55 3.40
C GLN A 148 20.73 6.93 3.21
N LYS A 149 19.39 7.01 3.26
CA LYS A 149 18.61 8.22 2.99
C LYS A 149 18.04 8.84 4.26
N LEU A 150 18.11 8.15 5.39
CA LEU A 150 17.72 8.73 6.67
C LEU A 150 18.62 9.95 6.98
N PRO A 151 18.04 11.03 7.53
CA PRO A 151 18.83 12.08 8.15
C PRO A 151 19.76 11.45 9.17
N LYS A 152 21.02 11.89 9.20
CA LYS A 152 21.88 11.57 10.34
C LYS A 152 21.44 12.49 11.47
N ASP A 153 21.23 11.94 12.66
CA ASP A 153 21.15 12.77 13.86
C ASP A 153 22.47 13.54 13.94
N ASP A 154 22.42 14.87 13.78
CA ASP A 154 23.58 15.70 14.02
C ASP A 154 23.91 15.60 15.52
N PRO A 155 25.18 15.33 15.89
CA PRO A 155 25.60 15.20 17.28
C PRO A 155 25.48 16.51 18.08
#